data_AF-A0A4U5MUQ5-F1
#
_entry.id   AF-A0A4U5MUQ5-F1
#
_cell.length_a   1.000
_cell.length_b   1.000
_cell.length_c   1.000
_cell.angle_alpha   90.00
_cell.angle_beta   90.00
_cell.angle_gamma   90.00
#
_symmetry.space_group_name_H-M   'P 1'
#
loop_
_entity.id
_entity.type
_entity.pdbx_description
1 polymer ?
#
loop_
_entity_poly.entity_id
_entity_poly.type
_entity_poly.pdbx_seq_one_letter_code
_entity_poly.pdbx_strand_id
1 'polypeptide(L)'
;MDIKGGRSTSRTSFTMDVKIFFLLLGLASVSLQQVPIGDCNTAPSLLTLYNGNMTIFYQSSHYYLLTNVGAQARNFYPFLLRIQRQIIMNNAVPVAQKIQQITTNITAYIGSNTNRANFLYNIPLISWGNYRQFTACGGA
;
A
#
# COMPACT_ATOMS: atom_id res chain seq x y z
N MET A 1 71.26 22.29 3.62
CA MET A 1 71.03 21.04 2.87
C MET A 1 69.54 20.90 2.66
N ASP A 2 69.12 21.26 1.44
CA ASP A 2 67.78 21.09 0.88
C ASP A 2 67.46 19.61 0.66
N ILE A 3 66.27 19.15 1.06
CA ILE A 3 65.54 18.08 0.35
C ILE A 3 64.03 18.39 0.36
N LYS A 4 63.56 18.87 -0.79
CA LYS A 4 62.17 18.83 -1.29
C LYS A 4 61.66 17.39 -1.36
N GLY A 5 60.37 17.18 -1.08
CA GLY A 5 59.72 15.89 -1.31
C GLY A 5 58.20 15.94 -1.28
N GLY A 6 57.59 16.65 -2.23
CA GLY A 6 56.14 16.56 -2.48
C GLY A 6 55.75 15.19 -3.00
N ARG A 7 54.62 14.64 -2.54
CA ARG A 7 54.01 13.45 -3.14
C ARG A 7 52.56 13.73 -3.54
N SER A 8 52.41 13.69 -4.86
CA SER A 8 51.22 13.88 -5.67
C SER A 8 50.14 12.86 -5.33
N THR A 9 48.92 13.34 -5.10
CA THR A 9 47.69 12.55 -5.10
C THR A 9 47.37 12.16 -6.55
N SER A 10 47.69 10.91 -6.90
CA SER A 10 47.30 10.34 -8.19
C SER A 10 45.77 10.22 -8.26
N ARG A 11 45.13 11.15 -8.98
CA ARG A 11 43.75 11.01 -9.43
C ARG A 11 43.74 10.14 -10.68
N THR A 12 43.43 8.86 -10.52
CA THR A 12 43.00 8.01 -11.64
C THR A 12 41.61 8.47 -12.08
N SER A 13 41.58 9.24 -13.17
CA SER A 13 40.35 9.53 -13.89
C SER A 13 39.99 8.29 -14.70
N PHE A 14 38.90 7.61 -14.34
CA PHE A 14 38.30 6.58 -15.17
C PHE A 14 37.27 7.25 -16.07
N THR A 15 37.66 7.53 -17.31
CA THR A 15 36.70 7.89 -18.36
C THR A 15 35.95 6.62 -18.74
N MET A 16 34.77 6.38 -18.15
CA MET A 16 33.89 5.31 -18.63
C MET A 16 33.23 5.78 -19.94
N ASP A 17 33.54 5.08 -21.02
CA ASP A 17 32.90 5.28 -22.32
C ASP A 17 31.44 4.82 -22.22
N VAL A 18 30.51 5.76 -22.41
CA VAL A 18 29.05 5.56 -22.27
C VAL A 18 28.53 4.48 -23.23
N LYS A 19 29.26 4.15 -24.31
CA LYS A 19 28.83 3.12 -25.27
C LYS A 19 28.99 1.69 -24.72
N ILE A 20 29.86 1.47 -23.75
CA ILE A 20 30.07 0.13 -23.15
C ILE A 20 28.91 -0.26 -22.22
N PHE A 21 28.17 0.72 -21.66
CA PHE A 21 27.04 0.43 -20.78
C PHE A 21 25.78 -0.08 -21.52
N PHE A 22 25.68 0.14 -22.82
CA PHE A 22 24.50 -0.25 -23.61
C PHE A 22 24.59 -1.65 -24.23
N LEU A 23 25.77 -2.27 -24.28
CA LEU A 23 25.96 -3.57 -24.94
C LEU A 23 25.91 -4.79 -23.99
N LEU A 24 25.80 -4.57 -22.67
CA LEU A 24 25.61 -5.62 -21.65
C LEU A 24 24.20 -5.64 -21.04
N LEU A 25 23.27 -4.80 -21.51
CA LEU A 25 21.86 -4.79 -21.08
C LEU A 25 20.95 -5.64 -21.99
N GLY A 26 21.53 -6.63 -22.67
CA GLY A 26 20.76 -7.72 -23.26
C GLY A 26 20.22 -8.63 -22.14
N LEU A 27 18.88 -8.67 -22.01
CA LEU A 27 18.10 -9.68 -21.27
C LEU A 27 17.98 -9.55 -19.75
N ALA A 28 17.63 -8.37 -19.26
CA ALA A 28 16.78 -8.30 -18.07
C ALA A 28 15.75 -7.19 -18.27
N SER A 29 14.62 -7.53 -18.88
CA SER A 29 13.41 -6.72 -18.80
C SER A 29 13.00 -6.69 -17.33
N VAL A 30 13.55 -5.77 -16.54
CA VAL A 30 12.99 -5.42 -15.24
C VAL A 30 11.64 -4.81 -15.55
N SER A 31 10.58 -5.61 -15.45
CA SER A 31 9.24 -5.04 -15.39
C SER A 31 9.20 -4.22 -14.10
N LEU A 32 9.23 -2.89 -14.25
CA LEU A 32 8.77 -2.01 -13.20
C LEU A 32 7.31 -2.40 -12.97
N GLN A 33 7.06 -3.30 -12.03
CA GLN A 33 5.71 -3.56 -11.56
C GLN A 33 5.26 -2.25 -10.92
N GLN A 34 4.49 -1.48 -11.69
CA GLN A 34 3.84 -0.29 -11.19
C GLN A 34 2.99 -0.72 -10.00
N VAL A 35 3.35 -0.24 -8.81
CA VAL A 35 2.56 -0.47 -7.60
C VAL A 35 1.15 -0.01 -7.94
N PRO A 36 0.12 -0.87 -7.82
CA PRO A 36 -1.22 -0.48 -8.20
C PRO A 36 -1.63 0.79 -7.45
N ILE A 37 -2.06 1.80 -8.20
CA ILE A 37 -2.49 3.07 -7.63
C ILE A 37 -4.02 3.07 -7.60
N GLY A 38 -4.57 3.00 -6.39
CA GLY A 38 -6.01 3.06 -6.20
C GLY A 38 -6.57 4.41 -6.63
N ASP A 39 -7.61 4.38 -7.47
CA ASP A 39 -8.39 5.55 -7.89
C ASP A 39 -9.76 5.54 -7.20
N CYS A 40 -10.12 6.65 -6.57
CA CYS A 40 -11.39 6.84 -5.90
C CYS A 40 -12.61 6.67 -6.81
N ASN A 41 -12.47 6.89 -8.13
CA ASN A 41 -13.54 6.60 -9.09
C ASN A 41 -13.85 5.10 -9.19
N THR A 42 -12.86 4.25 -8.91
CA THR A 42 -12.97 2.79 -8.98
C THR A 42 -13.07 2.12 -7.61
N ALA A 43 -12.90 2.88 -6.51
CA ALA A 43 -13.09 2.39 -5.14
C ALA A 43 -14.44 1.68 -4.89
N PRO A 44 -15.58 2.08 -5.50
CA PRO A 44 -16.84 1.34 -5.39
C PRO A 44 -16.73 -0.15 -5.74
N SER A 45 -15.87 -0.51 -6.70
CA SER A 45 -15.67 -1.91 -7.11
C SER A 45 -15.15 -2.80 -5.98
N LEU A 46 -14.47 -2.21 -4.99
CA LEU A 46 -13.95 -2.93 -3.83
C LEU A 46 -15.05 -3.38 -2.87
N LEU A 47 -16.22 -2.73 -2.94
CA LEU A 47 -17.38 -3.01 -2.10
C LEU A 47 -18.48 -3.78 -2.84
N THR A 48 -18.26 -4.09 -4.12
CA THR A 48 -19.16 -4.96 -4.88
C THR A 48 -19.15 -6.35 -4.27
N LEU A 49 -20.35 -6.88 -3.99
CA LEU A 49 -20.52 -8.21 -3.44
C LEU A 49 -20.20 -9.27 -4.50
N TYR A 50 -19.42 -10.27 -4.12
CA TYR A 50 -19.23 -11.50 -4.85
C TYR A 50 -19.33 -12.70 -3.90
N ASN A 51 -19.62 -13.87 -4.47
CA ASN A 51 -19.65 -15.16 -3.78
C ASN A 51 -20.39 -15.15 -2.43
N GLY A 52 -21.65 -14.70 -2.41
CA GLY A 52 -22.55 -14.90 -1.26
C GLY A 52 -22.28 -14.02 -0.03
N ASN A 53 -21.81 -12.78 -0.24
CA ASN A 53 -21.65 -11.68 0.75
C ASN A 53 -20.21 -11.26 1.07
N MET A 54 -19.22 -11.62 0.24
CA MET A 54 -17.85 -11.12 0.38
C MET A 54 -17.58 -9.96 -0.56
N THR A 55 -16.71 -9.05 -0.16
CA THR A 55 -16.21 -7.94 -0.99
C THR A 55 -14.69 -8.00 -1.05
N ILE A 56 -14.09 -7.31 -2.02
CA ILE A 56 -12.63 -7.31 -2.19
C ILE A 56 -12.02 -6.75 -0.93
N PHE A 57 -12.61 -5.65 -0.45
CA PHE A 57 -12.26 -5.04 0.81
C PHE A 57 -12.28 -6.04 1.97
N TYR A 58 -13.39 -6.76 2.18
CA TYR A 58 -13.49 -7.67 3.31
C TYR A 58 -12.56 -8.87 3.19
N GLN A 59 -12.49 -9.51 2.02
CA GLN A 59 -11.69 -10.71 1.81
C GLN A 59 -10.20 -10.40 1.93
N SER A 60 -9.71 -9.34 1.28
CA SER A 60 -8.30 -8.96 1.36
C SER A 60 -7.89 -8.66 2.80
N SER A 61 -8.74 -7.95 3.54
CA SER A 61 -8.46 -7.62 4.94
C SER A 61 -8.50 -8.85 5.82
N HIS A 62 -9.52 -9.68 5.69
CA HIS A 62 -9.63 -10.92 6.44
C HIS A 62 -8.40 -11.82 6.22
N TYR A 63 -7.99 -12.00 4.96
CA TYR A 63 -6.79 -12.78 4.61
C TYR A 63 -5.51 -12.17 5.20
N TYR A 64 -5.34 -10.85 5.11
CA TYR A 64 -4.18 -10.17 5.67
C TYR A 64 -4.09 -10.35 7.20
N LEU A 65 -5.22 -10.28 7.90
CA LEU A 65 -5.29 -10.46 9.35
C LEU A 65 -4.98 -11.89 9.79
N LEU A 66 -5.33 -12.89 8.98
CA LEU A 66 -4.99 -14.29 9.23
C LEU A 66 -3.51 -14.59 9.00
N THR A 67 -2.86 -13.90 8.06
CA THR A 67 -1.46 -14.12 7.71
C THR A 67 -0.49 -13.25 8.51
N ASN A 68 -0.93 -12.09 9.01
CA ASN A 68 -0.14 -11.17 9.82
C ASN A 68 -0.66 -11.14 11.26
N VAL A 69 -0.61 -12.30 11.92
CA VAL A 69 -1.14 -12.47 13.28
C VAL A 69 -0.37 -11.59 14.29
N GLY A 70 -1.08 -11.02 15.25
CA GLY A 70 -0.47 -10.14 16.25
C GLY A 70 -1.50 -9.33 17.03
N ALA A 71 -1.01 -8.42 17.88
CA ALA A 71 -1.88 -7.54 18.64
C ALA A 71 -2.72 -6.63 17.73
N GLN A 72 -2.11 -6.05 16.68
CA GLN A 72 -2.85 -5.19 15.74
C GLN A 72 -3.94 -5.96 15.00
N ALA A 73 -3.64 -7.17 14.52
CA ALA A 73 -4.62 -7.99 13.84
C ALA A 73 -5.80 -8.38 14.74
N ARG A 74 -5.51 -8.87 15.97
CA ARG A 74 -6.54 -9.21 16.96
C ARG A 74 -7.42 -8.03 17.33
N ASN A 75 -6.84 -6.84 17.44
CA ASN A 75 -7.57 -5.63 17.79
C ASN A 75 -8.42 -5.10 16.63
N PHE A 76 -7.97 -5.24 15.38
CA PHE A 76 -8.70 -4.75 14.21
C PHE A 76 -9.79 -5.71 13.74
N TYR A 77 -9.64 -7.02 13.95
CA TYR A 77 -10.58 -8.02 13.45
C TYR A 77 -12.05 -7.79 13.87
N PRO A 78 -12.37 -7.46 15.14
CA PRO A 78 -13.74 -7.10 15.53
C PRO A 78 -14.28 -5.85 14.80
N PHE A 79 -13.41 -4.88 14.50
CA PHE A 79 -13.77 -3.68 13.74
C PHE A 79 -14.09 -4.04 12.27
N LEU A 80 -13.30 -4.91 11.65
CA LEU A 80 -13.57 -5.41 10.30
C LEU A 80 -14.94 -6.11 10.21
N LEU A 81 -15.26 -6.96 11.19
CA LEU A 81 -16.55 -7.62 11.26
C LEU A 81 -17.72 -6.63 11.42
N ARG A 82 -17.53 -5.58 12.22
CA ARG A 82 -18.53 -4.51 12.38
C ARG A 82 -18.75 -3.76 11.07
N ILE A 83 -17.67 -3.36 10.39
CA ILE A 83 -17.73 -2.70 9.07
C ILE A 83 -18.52 -3.56 8.07
N GLN A 84 -18.22 -4.86 8.00
CA GLN A 84 -18.90 -5.77 7.09
C GLN A 84 -20.41 -5.80 7.35
N ARG A 85 -20.82 -6.02 8.61
CA ARG A 85 -22.24 -6.19 8.95
C ARG A 85 -23.05 -4.90 8.87
N GLN A 86 -22.51 -3.80 9.36
CA GLN A 86 -23.27 -2.55 9.53
C GLN A 86 -23.19 -1.61 8.33
N ILE A 87 -22.12 -1.69 7.55
CA ILE A 87 -21.87 -0.75 6.45
C ILE A 87 -21.93 -1.47 5.11
N ILE A 88 -21.09 -2.49 4.89
CA ILE A 88 -20.98 -3.16 3.59
C ILE A 88 -22.27 -3.90 3.23
N MET A 89 -22.83 -4.67 4.16
CA MET A 89 -24.06 -5.43 3.96
C MET A 89 -25.34 -4.60 4.06
N ASN A 90 -25.24 -3.32 4.41
CA ASN A 90 -26.41 -2.45 4.52
C ASN A 90 -26.79 -1.93 3.13
N ASN A 91 -27.83 -2.50 2.53
CA ASN A 91 -28.32 -2.11 1.20
C ASN A 91 -29.03 -0.74 1.18
N ALA A 92 -29.38 -0.19 2.35
CA ALA A 92 -29.98 1.14 2.45
C ALA A 92 -28.95 2.28 2.32
N VAL A 93 -27.65 1.97 2.52
CA VAL A 93 -26.57 2.96 2.43
C VAL A 93 -26.02 2.98 0.98
N PRO A 94 -26.01 4.12 0.29
CA PRO A 94 -25.37 4.25 -1.02
C PRO A 94 -23.87 3.92 -0.97
N VAL A 95 -23.31 3.36 -2.05
CA VAL A 95 -21.90 2.91 -2.06
C VAL A 95 -20.91 4.03 -1.73
N ALA A 96 -21.14 5.25 -2.22
CA ALA A 96 -20.32 6.41 -1.86
C ALA A 96 -20.32 6.67 -0.34
N GLN A 97 -21.48 6.62 0.32
CA GLN A 97 -21.58 6.76 1.77
C GLN A 97 -20.95 5.57 2.51
N LYS A 98 -20.99 4.35 1.95
CA LYS A 98 -20.26 3.21 2.53
C LYS A 98 -18.76 3.49 2.56
N ILE A 99 -18.18 4.00 1.47
CA ILE A 99 -16.76 4.37 1.41
C ILE A 99 -16.45 5.41 2.50
N GLN A 100 -17.24 6.48 2.60
CA GLN A 100 -17.06 7.51 3.65
C GLN A 100 -17.13 6.93 5.07
N GLN A 101 -18.11 6.07 5.36
CA GLN A 101 -18.25 5.47 6.68
C GLN A 101 -17.12 4.49 7.00
N ILE A 102 -16.68 3.69 6.04
CA ILE A 102 -15.56 2.75 6.21
C ILE A 102 -14.27 3.52 6.50
N THR A 103 -13.96 4.51 5.68
CA THR A 103 -12.77 5.35 5.84
C THR A 103 -12.78 6.08 7.18
N THR A 104 -13.91 6.68 7.57
CA THR A 104 -14.10 7.28 8.91
C THR A 104 -13.84 6.27 10.03
N ASN A 105 -14.38 5.05 9.94
CA ASN A 105 -14.17 4.02 10.96
C ASN A 105 -12.70 3.57 11.04
N ILE A 106 -12.01 3.44 9.90
CA ILE A 106 -10.59 3.09 9.84
C ILE A 106 -9.75 4.20 10.47
N THR A 107 -9.97 5.45 10.07
CA THR A 107 -9.22 6.61 10.61
C THR A 107 -9.45 6.76 12.11
N ALA A 108 -10.69 6.57 12.59
CA ALA A 108 -11.00 6.57 14.02
C ALA A 108 -10.30 5.43 14.78
N TYR A 109 -10.22 4.23 14.21
CA TYR A 109 -9.48 3.12 14.81
C TYR A 109 -7.97 3.39 14.88
N ILE A 110 -7.40 3.96 13.82
CA ILE A 110 -5.98 4.33 13.75
C ILE A 110 -5.67 5.40 14.80
N GLY A 111 -6.48 6.47 14.85
CA GLY A 111 -6.25 7.62 15.71
C GLY A 111 -4.86 8.20 15.50
N SER A 112 -4.13 8.46 16.58
CA SER A 112 -2.73 8.90 16.57
C SER A 112 -1.71 7.76 16.67
N ASN A 113 -2.15 6.50 16.65
CA ASN A 113 -1.27 5.36 16.86
C ASN A 113 -0.56 4.95 15.56
N THR A 114 0.72 5.30 15.44
CA THR A 114 1.55 5.02 14.25
C THR A 114 1.69 3.54 13.94
N ASN A 115 1.69 2.66 14.97
CA ASN A 115 1.73 1.22 14.74
C ASN A 115 0.45 0.70 14.10
N ARG A 116 -0.72 1.24 14.46
CA ARG A 116 -2.00 0.93 13.80
C ARG A 116 -2.02 1.43 12.37
N ALA A 117 -1.53 2.65 12.14
CA ALA A 117 -1.43 3.24 10.80
C ALA A 117 -0.55 2.38 9.89
N ASN A 118 0.68 2.07 10.34
CA ASN A 118 1.63 1.26 9.58
C ASN A 118 1.08 -0.14 9.28
N PHE A 119 0.43 -0.77 10.25
CA PHE A 119 -0.18 -2.08 10.05
C PHE A 119 -1.34 -2.03 9.02
N LEU A 120 -2.31 -1.13 9.22
CA LEU A 120 -3.49 -1.08 8.35
C LEU A 120 -3.18 -0.60 6.95
N TYR A 121 -2.33 0.41 6.80
CA TYR A 121 -1.99 0.96 5.49
C TYR A 121 -1.21 0.00 4.59
N ASN A 122 -0.61 -1.04 5.17
CA ASN A 122 0.03 -2.11 4.42
C ASN A 122 -0.93 -3.20 3.93
N ILE A 123 -2.22 -3.16 4.31
CA ILE A 123 -3.20 -4.12 3.81
C ILE A 123 -3.42 -3.87 2.31
N PRO A 124 -3.06 -4.83 1.43
CA PRO A 124 -3.30 -4.70 0.00
C PRO A 124 -4.77 -4.99 -0.32
N LEU A 125 -5.32 -4.28 -1.30
CA LEU A 125 -6.66 -4.47 -1.85
C LEU A 125 -6.56 -5.09 -3.25
N ILE A 126 -5.92 -6.27 -3.30
CA ILE A 126 -5.57 -7.00 -4.53
C ILE A 126 -4.79 -6.09 -5.49
N SER A 127 -5.30 -5.88 -6.70
CA SER A 127 -4.70 -5.09 -7.78
C SER A 127 -5.21 -3.66 -7.80
N TRP A 128 -6.05 -3.26 -6.83
CA TRP A 128 -6.55 -1.89 -6.77
C TRP A 128 -5.55 -0.97 -6.07
N GLY A 129 -4.89 -1.43 -5.01
CA GLY A 129 -4.00 -0.58 -4.21
C GLY A 129 -3.92 -1.05 -2.76
N ASN A 130 -3.96 -0.12 -1.82
CA ASN A 130 -3.94 -0.43 -0.39
C ASN A 130 -4.90 0.44 0.43
N TYR A 131 -4.99 0.13 1.72
CA TYR A 131 -5.82 0.86 2.68
C TYR A 131 -5.48 2.35 2.81
N ARG A 132 -4.22 2.77 2.61
CA ARG A 132 -3.86 4.20 2.63
C ARG A 132 -4.53 4.94 1.46
N GLN A 133 -4.49 4.35 0.27
CA GLN A 133 -5.15 4.93 -0.91
C GLN A 133 -6.67 4.89 -0.75
N PHE A 134 -7.21 3.79 -0.22
CA PHE A 134 -8.65 3.68 0.03
C PHE A 134 -9.15 4.72 1.03
N THR A 135 -8.41 4.94 2.12
CA THR A 135 -8.78 5.95 3.14
C THR A 135 -8.73 7.38 2.61
N ALA A 136 -7.91 7.67 1.60
CA ALA A 136 -7.92 8.96 0.92
C ALA A 136 -9.21 9.22 0.11
N CYS A 137 -9.94 8.17 -0.28
CA CYS A 137 -11.19 8.30 -1.04
C CYS A 137 -12.42 8.64 -0.19
N GLY A 138 -12.27 8.63 1.13
CA GLY A 138 -13.34 8.97 2.06
C GLY A 138 -13.76 10.44 2.03
N GLY A 139 -12.89 11.34 1.56
CA GLY A 139 -13.05 12.78 1.75
C GLY A 139 -12.91 13.17 3.23
N ALA A 140 -12.13 14.21 3.49
CA ALA A 140 -12.24 14.97 4.73
C ALA A 140 -13.51 15.84 4.68
#